data_AF-A0A1V9KBR8-F1
#
_entry.id   AF-A0A1V9KBR8-F1
#
_cell.length_a   1.000
_cell.length_b   1.000
_cell.length_c   1.000
_cell.angle_alpha   90.00
_cell.angle_beta   90.00
_cell.angle_gamma   90.00
#
_symmetry.space_group_name_H-M   'P 1'
#
loop_
_entity.id
_entity.type
_entity.pdbx_description
1 polymer ?
#
loop_
_entity_poly.entity_id
_entity_poly.type
_entity_poly.pdbx_seq_one_letter_code
_entity_poly.pdbx_strand_id
1 'polypeptide(L)'
;MRRRTPLLLALLLVVVGVTGTAFAVQSHRSGDRSIQGTPAADVAEHTVTLQNRTSSRIWVGSTVNADGSTALTGLPVLDPGQSATVTVPERAGAGHWRGTFFARQGCGGEDGSTFHCAVGDCGPHADRCSTGEQPTGLAEFNFDPADSLAPWYDVSYVNAVAAPVTITPNDVAPPASGECAVAGCAEDLLSACPADNLVKDQGTGAPLVCVNPNRDAKTGYSDMVNQKCPTAYAWSKQDAEPGNKVMYQCTKCTGLTVAFGTGSAAPAEPAATQPAPENKTPAAGRKGVSLNPVDGASQALADSGASWYFNWASSTGAVTRPNGVDYVPMIWGPGSVTDTELGQAAKEGKELLGFNEPDSPTQANMTPEQALDQWPRLEATGLRLGAPAVATGADVAGGWLDRFMQGAAQRGLRVDFIPVHWYGADFGPDAANQLRGYLQAVHDRYHKPVWLTEYGLIDFSKGTPRYPSQQEQTDFIRSSTKMLDGLDFMERYAWFTLSTVTSPTGLYDGATANASGRVYHDAG
;
A
#
# COMPACT_ATOMS: atom_id res chain seq x y z
N MET A 1 -23.71 12.26 59.78
CA MET A 1 -22.26 12.51 59.89
C MET A 1 -21.55 11.25 60.37
N ARG A 2 -20.42 10.92 59.74
CA ARG A 2 -19.37 9.94 60.14
C ARG A 2 -19.76 8.45 60.15
N ARG A 3 -19.31 7.73 59.12
CA ARG A 3 -18.12 6.83 59.07
C ARG A 3 -18.41 5.45 59.67
N ARG A 4 -18.38 4.42 58.84
CA ARG A 4 -18.21 3.02 59.26
C ARG A 4 -17.12 2.37 58.40
N THR A 5 -16.00 2.10 59.05
CA THR A 5 -15.04 1.04 58.68
C THR A 5 -15.60 -0.29 59.18
N PRO A 6 -15.19 -1.43 58.60
CA PRO A 6 -14.91 -2.56 59.47
C PRO A 6 -13.58 -3.28 59.18
N LEU A 7 -13.03 -3.78 60.28
CA LEU A 7 -11.86 -4.63 60.44
C LEU A 7 -12.10 -6.07 59.93
N LEU A 8 -11.00 -6.74 59.59
CA LEU A 8 -10.83 -8.19 59.52
C LEU A 8 -10.91 -8.87 60.91
N LEU A 9 -11.42 -10.12 60.96
CA LEU A 9 -10.90 -11.36 61.61
C LEU A 9 -12.04 -12.40 61.63
N ALA A 10 -11.95 -13.56 60.96
CA ALA A 10 -11.25 -14.81 61.33
C ALA A 10 -11.94 -15.65 62.42
N LEU A 11 -12.33 -16.89 62.06
CA LEU A 11 -12.29 -18.20 62.78
C LEU A 11 -13.43 -19.09 62.22
N LEU A 12 -13.21 -20.37 61.88
CA LEU A 12 -12.84 -21.43 62.82
C LEU A 12 -12.10 -22.60 62.15
N LEU A 13 -11.11 -23.11 62.89
CA LEU A 13 -10.44 -24.40 62.76
C LEU A 13 -11.36 -25.56 63.19
N VAL A 14 -11.17 -26.73 62.57
CA VAL A 14 -11.08 -28.01 63.30
C VAL A 14 -9.88 -28.80 62.77
N VAL A 15 -9.04 -29.20 63.70
CA VAL A 15 -7.82 -30.01 63.54
C VAL A 15 -8.16 -31.48 63.79
N VAL A 16 -7.69 -32.39 62.93
CA VAL A 16 -7.17 -33.69 63.38
C VAL A 16 -5.94 -33.99 62.55
N GLY A 17 -4.81 -34.20 63.23
CA GLY A 17 -3.54 -34.60 62.63
C GLY A 17 -3.08 -35.97 63.10
N VAL A 18 -2.18 -36.56 62.28
CA VAL A 18 -0.96 -37.29 62.70
C VAL A 18 -1.21 -38.75 63.14
N THR A 19 -0.54 -39.82 62.65
CA THR A 19 0.60 -40.06 61.73
C THR A 19 0.72 -41.59 61.50
N GLY A 20 1.40 -42.01 60.42
CA GLY A 20 1.89 -43.39 60.27
C GLY A 20 2.73 -43.65 59.01
N THR A 21 3.98 -43.17 59.02
CA THR A 21 5.21 -43.68 58.36
C THR A 21 5.21 -44.30 56.95
N ALA A 22 5.76 -43.51 56.02
CA ALA A 22 6.77 -43.77 54.97
C ALA A 22 7.07 -45.20 54.45
N PHE A 23 6.91 -45.35 53.12
CA PHE A 23 7.76 -46.16 52.25
C PHE A 23 8.39 -45.28 51.17
N ALA A 24 9.69 -45.47 50.93
CA ALA A 24 10.48 -44.79 49.93
C ALA A 24 10.17 -45.30 48.51
N VAL A 25 10.06 -44.39 47.54
CA VAL A 25 10.17 -44.72 46.11
C VAL A 25 11.18 -43.77 45.47
N GLN A 26 12.26 -44.35 44.97
CA GLN A 26 13.32 -43.71 44.22
C GLN A 26 12.80 -43.14 42.89
N SER A 27 13.12 -41.87 42.64
CA SER A 27 13.05 -41.27 41.32
C SER A 27 14.18 -41.80 40.43
N HIS A 28 13.85 -42.50 39.35
CA HIS A 28 14.77 -42.67 38.23
C HIS A 28 14.11 -42.36 36.88
N ARG A 29 14.85 -41.53 36.15
CA ARG A 29 14.64 -40.92 34.84
C ARG A 29 14.12 -41.90 33.78
N SER A 30 13.16 -41.42 32.99
CA SER A 30 12.99 -41.80 31.58
C SER A 30 12.94 -40.51 30.75
N GLY A 31 13.65 -40.54 29.62
CA GLY A 31 14.16 -39.40 28.86
C GLY A 31 13.15 -38.30 28.51
N ASP A 32 13.57 -37.08 28.81
CA ASP A 32 13.07 -35.85 28.21
C ASP A 32 13.49 -35.83 26.73
N ARG A 33 12.60 -36.28 25.85
CA ARG A 33 12.60 -35.84 24.45
C ARG A 33 11.58 -34.71 24.37
N SER A 34 12.03 -33.52 24.75
CA SER A 34 11.50 -32.29 24.18
C SER A 34 11.58 -32.44 22.66
N ILE A 35 10.44 -32.73 22.03
CA ILE A 35 10.28 -32.39 20.62
C ILE A 35 10.28 -30.87 20.64
N GLN A 36 11.43 -30.29 20.33
CA GLN A 36 11.50 -28.95 19.77
C GLN A 36 10.45 -28.93 18.67
N GLY A 37 9.31 -28.31 18.94
CA GLY A 37 8.46 -27.84 17.88
C GLY A 37 9.34 -26.92 17.07
N THR A 38 9.73 -27.38 15.89
CA THR A 38 10.21 -26.51 14.83
C THR A 38 9.26 -25.31 14.83
N PRO A 39 9.73 -24.05 14.88
CA PRO A 39 8.83 -22.95 14.59
C PRO A 39 8.14 -23.33 13.28
N ALA A 40 6.81 -23.37 13.28
CA ALA A 40 6.07 -23.48 12.03
C ALA A 40 6.69 -22.41 11.13
N ALA A 41 7.27 -22.84 10.01
CA ALA A 41 7.81 -21.89 9.04
C ALA A 41 6.74 -20.82 8.83
N ASP A 42 7.11 -19.54 8.84
CA ASP A 42 6.22 -18.47 8.41
C ASP A 42 5.74 -18.84 7.00
N VAL A 43 4.55 -19.42 6.91
CA VAL A 43 3.94 -19.76 5.64
C VAL A 43 3.43 -18.43 5.09
N ALA A 44 4.07 -17.96 4.03
CA ALA A 44 3.72 -16.72 3.37
C ALA A 44 2.23 -16.69 3.02
N GLU A 45 1.60 -15.52 3.22
CA GLU A 45 0.24 -15.25 2.79
C GLU A 45 0.07 -15.48 1.28
N HIS A 46 -1.08 -15.99 0.86
CA HIS A 46 -1.39 -16.11 -0.55
C HIS A 46 -1.55 -14.74 -1.22
N THR A 47 -1.32 -14.71 -2.54
CA THR A 47 -1.49 -13.51 -3.35
C THR A 47 -2.57 -13.69 -4.42
N VAL A 48 -3.29 -12.61 -4.72
CA VAL A 48 -4.25 -12.54 -5.84
C VAL A 48 -3.78 -11.46 -6.82
N THR A 49 -3.45 -11.88 -8.04
CA THR A 49 -3.09 -10.98 -9.14
C THR A 49 -4.31 -10.66 -9.97
N LEU A 50 -4.70 -9.39 -10.03
CA LEU A 50 -5.87 -8.86 -10.71
C LEU A 50 -5.44 -8.29 -12.05
N GLN A 51 -6.06 -8.71 -13.15
CA GLN A 51 -5.74 -8.25 -14.51
C GLN A 51 -6.94 -7.60 -15.18
N ASN A 52 -6.74 -6.43 -15.77
CA ASN A 52 -7.73 -5.81 -16.63
C ASN A 52 -7.50 -6.23 -18.09
N ARG A 53 -8.36 -7.11 -18.59
CA ARG A 53 -8.46 -7.54 -20.00
C ARG A 53 -9.70 -6.97 -20.69
N THR A 54 -10.35 -5.99 -20.08
CA THR A 54 -11.43 -5.22 -20.70
C THR A 54 -10.86 -4.11 -21.58
N SER A 55 -11.70 -3.46 -22.37
CA SER A 55 -11.30 -2.32 -23.21
C SER A 55 -11.34 -0.97 -22.49
N SER A 56 -11.74 -0.94 -21.22
CA SER A 56 -11.87 0.29 -20.43
C SER A 56 -11.18 0.16 -19.07
N ARG A 57 -10.96 1.29 -18.39
CA ARG A 57 -10.47 1.31 -17.01
C ARG A 57 -11.45 0.60 -16.08
N ILE A 58 -10.93 -0.20 -15.17
CA ILE A 58 -11.69 -0.81 -14.08
C ILE A 58 -11.17 -0.34 -12.73
N TRP A 59 -12.07 -0.20 -11.76
CA TRP A 59 -11.72 -0.08 -10.35
C TRP A 59 -11.98 -1.45 -9.73
N VAL A 60 -11.00 -2.01 -9.03
CA VAL A 60 -11.21 -3.30 -8.38
C VAL A 60 -12.04 -3.09 -7.12
N GLY A 61 -13.15 -3.82 -7.03
CA GLY A 61 -13.94 -3.96 -5.80
C GLY A 61 -13.63 -5.26 -5.09
N SER A 62 -13.81 -5.27 -3.77
CA SER A 62 -13.75 -6.48 -2.95
C SER A 62 -14.75 -6.38 -1.82
N THR A 63 -15.53 -7.44 -1.62
CA THR A 63 -16.40 -7.62 -0.45
C THR A 63 -15.96 -8.85 0.34
N VAL A 64 -16.32 -8.90 1.61
CA VAL A 64 -15.96 -10.00 2.51
C VAL A 64 -17.20 -10.59 3.16
N ASN A 65 -17.12 -11.85 3.55
CA ASN A 65 -18.18 -12.51 4.30
C ASN A 65 -18.33 -11.87 5.69
N ALA A 66 -19.55 -11.95 6.24
CA ALA A 66 -19.85 -11.51 7.60
C ALA A 66 -19.35 -12.52 8.65
N ASP A 67 -18.10 -12.96 8.55
CA ASP A 67 -17.44 -13.98 9.38
C ASP A 67 -16.21 -13.46 10.13
N GLY A 68 -15.91 -12.16 10.00
CA GLY A 68 -14.74 -11.51 10.60
C GLY A 68 -13.55 -11.39 9.64
N SER A 69 -13.71 -11.83 8.38
CA SER A 69 -12.76 -11.54 7.31
C SER A 69 -12.52 -10.03 7.17
N THR A 70 -11.26 -9.65 6.99
CA THR A 70 -10.87 -8.23 6.94
C THR A 70 -11.21 -7.65 5.57
N ALA A 71 -12.04 -6.60 5.54
CA ALA A 71 -12.34 -5.87 4.31
C ALA A 71 -11.06 -5.23 3.75
N LEU A 72 -10.87 -5.35 2.43
CA LEU A 72 -9.70 -4.82 1.75
C LEU A 72 -9.88 -3.35 1.37
N THR A 73 -8.83 -2.56 1.58
CA THR A 73 -8.72 -1.16 1.17
C THR A 73 -7.51 -0.95 0.27
N GLY A 74 -7.40 0.21 -0.39
CA GLY A 74 -6.29 0.46 -1.31
C GLY A 74 -6.29 -0.40 -2.56
N LEU A 75 -7.46 -0.88 -2.98
CA LEU A 75 -7.61 -1.73 -4.17
C LEU A 75 -7.24 -0.97 -5.45
N PRO A 76 -6.62 -1.65 -6.42
CA PRO A 76 -6.05 -0.99 -7.58
C PRO A 76 -7.13 -0.50 -8.57
N VAL A 77 -6.80 0.59 -9.24
CA VAL A 77 -7.46 1.02 -10.49
C VAL A 77 -6.57 0.57 -11.64
N LEU A 78 -7.13 -0.15 -12.60
CA LEU A 78 -6.39 -0.79 -13.67
C LEU A 78 -6.87 -0.29 -15.03
N ASP A 79 -5.98 0.33 -15.80
CA ASP A 79 -6.20 0.60 -17.23
C ASP A 79 -6.15 -0.69 -18.06
N PRO A 80 -6.71 -0.71 -19.29
CA PRO A 80 -6.66 -1.88 -20.17
C PRO A 80 -5.24 -2.46 -20.30
N GLY A 81 -5.12 -3.77 -20.05
CA GLY A 81 -3.85 -4.51 -20.09
C GLY A 81 -3.04 -4.47 -18.79
N GLN A 82 -3.40 -3.63 -17.81
CA GLN A 82 -2.69 -3.56 -16.54
C GLN A 82 -3.04 -4.71 -15.61
N SER A 83 -2.12 -5.01 -14.69
CA SER A 83 -2.31 -5.97 -13.62
C SER A 83 -1.75 -5.44 -12.31
N ALA A 84 -2.29 -5.87 -11.18
CA ALA A 84 -1.77 -5.59 -9.85
C ALA A 84 -1.98 -6.77 -8.92
N THR A 85 -1.07 -6.97 -7.96
CA THR A 85 -1.13 -8.08 -7.00
C THR A 85 -1.49 -7.57 -5.62
N VAL A 86 -2.48 -8.20 -5.01
CA VAL A 86 -2.93 -7.98 -3.63
C VAL A 86 -2.54 -9.18 -2.78
N THR A 87 -2.01 -8.94 -1.58
CA THR A 87 -1.78 -10.00 -0.59
C THR A 87 -3.06 -10.21 0.20
N VAL A 88 -3.52 -11.46 0.30
CA VAL A 88 -4.72 -11.81 1.06
C VAL A 88 -4.33 -11.90 2.53
N PRO A 89 -5.03 -11.21 3.45
CA PRO A 89 -4.68 -11.19 4.86
C PRO A 89 -5.28 -12.40 5.59
N GLU A 90 -4.93 -13.61 5.15
CA GLU A 90 -5.55 -14.87 5.58
C GLU A 90 -5.18 -15.28 7.01
N ARG A 91 -4.14 -14.69 7.61
CA ARG A 91 -3.78 -14.89 9.02
C ARG A 91 -4.09 -13.69 9.90
N ALA A 92 -4.55 -12.58 9.32
CA ALA A 92 -4.93 -11.39 10.07
C ALA A 92 -6.37 -11.50 10.58
N GLY A 93 -6.74 -10.64 11.53
CA GLY A 93 -8.11 -10.55 12.04
C GLY A 93 -8.63 -11.89 12.56
N ALA A 94 -9.64 -12.45 11.89
CA ALA A 94 -10.28 -13.71 12.25
C ALA A 94 -9.44 -14.98 11.94
N GLY A 95 -8.20 -14.81 11.44
CA GLY A 95 -7.31 -15.93 11.10
C GLY A 95 -7.74 -16.70 9.85
N HIS A 96 -8.52 -16.05 8.99
CA HIS A 96 -8.91 -16.47 7.65
C HIS A 96 -9.34 -15.24 6.83
N TRP A 97 -9.45 -15.39 5.52
CA TRP A 97 -10.08 -14.41 4.65
C TRP A 97 -11.03 -15.11 3.66
N ARG A 98 -12.30 -14.72 3.68
CA ARG A 98 -13.32 -15.18 2.73
C ARG A 98 -13.98 -13.96 2.11
N GLY A 99 -13.92 -13.88 0.79
CA GLY A 99 -14.36 -12.69 0.10
C GLY A 99 -14.30 -12.82 -1.40
N THR A 100 -14.56 -11.71 -2.06
CA THR A 100 -14.68 -11.62 -3.51
C THR A 100 -13.78 -10.54 -4.08
N PHE A 101 -13.47 -10.67 -5.36
CA PHE A 101 -12.96 -9.59 -6.19
C PHE A 101 -13.84 -9.43 -7.42
N PHE A 102 -14.07 -8.19 -7.83
CA PHE A 102 -14.88 -7.87 -9.02
C PHE A 102 -14.43 -6.59 -9.70
N ALA A 103 -14.73 -6.47 -11.00
CA ALA A 103 -14.50 -5.25 -11.75
C ALA A 103 -15.67 -4.27 -11.60
N ARG A 104 -15.33 -3.03 -11.26
CA ARG A 104 -16.25 -1.89 -11.30
C ARG A 104 -15.94 -1.06 -12.53
N GLN A 105 -16.97 -0.66 -13.28
CA GLN A 105 -16.81 0.03 -14.56
C GLN A 105 -17.66 1.29 -14.64
N GLY A 106 -17.21 2.23 -15.48
CA GLY A 106 -17.91 3.51 -15.66
C GLY A 106 -17.97 4.31 -14.37
N CYS A 107 -16.90 4.29 -13.58
CA CYS A 107 -16.83 5.00 -12.32
C CYS A 107 -16.46 6.48 -12.51
N GLY A 108 -17.05 7.34 -11.70
CA GLY A 108 -16.77 8.77 -11.67
C GLY A 108 -17.38 9.43 -10.44
N GLY A 109 -17.08 10.71 -10.24
CA GLY A 109 -17.44 11.45 -9.03
C GLY A 109 -16.26 11.62 -8.08
N GLU A 110 -16.50 12.28 -6.95
CA GLU A 110 -15.50 12.58 -5.93
C GLU A 110 -15.40 11.46 -4.90
N ASP A 111 -14.18 10.97 -4.66
CA ASP A 111 -13.91 9.92 -3.67
C ASP A 111 -14.35 10.33 -2.26
N GLY A 112 -15.02 9.41 -1.56
CA GLY A 112 -15.62 9.62 -0.25
C GLY A 112 -16.93 10.40 -0.24
N SER A 113 -17.42 10.89 -1.38
CA SER A 113 -18.68 11.62 -1.45
C SER A 113 -19.61 11.13 -2.57
N THR A 114 -19.31 11.49 -3.82
CA THR A 114 -20.18 11.32 -4.99
C THR A 114 -19.68 10.24 -5.94
N PHE A 115 -18.58 9.56 -5.59
CA PHE A 115 -18.04 8.49 -6.40
C PHE A 115 -19.05 7.34 -6.55
N HIS A 116 -19.35 6.97 -7.79
CA HIS A 116 -20.21 5.83 -8.09
C HIS A 116 -19.77 5.18 -9.40
N CYS A 117 -20.08 3.89 -9.54
CA CYS A 117 -19.85 3.12 -10.75
C CYS A 117 -21.15 2.72 -11.44
N ALA A 118 -21.13 2.66 -12.77
CA ALA A 118 -22.27 2.15 -13.55
C ALA A 118 -22.45 0.63 -13.39
N VAL A 119 -21.36 -0.09 -13.16
CA VAL A 119 -21.33 -1.55 -12.95
C VAL A 119 -20.52 -1.84 -11.69
N GLY A 120 -20.99 -2.78 -10.87
CA GLY A 120 -20.28 -3.20 -9.66
C GLY A 120 -20.10 -2.11 -8.61
N ASP A 121 -20.98 -1.10 -8.56
CA ASP A 121 -20.86 -0.07 -7.52
C ASP A 121 -20.90 -0.69 -6.12
N CYS A 122 -20.06 -0.20 -5.21
CA CYS A 122 -19.99 -0.74 -3.85
C CYS A 122 -19.77 0.35 -2.81
N GLY A 123 -20.22 1.56 -3.11
CA GLY A 123 -20.14 2.72 -2.23
C GLY A 123 -19.25 3.84 -2.77
N PRO A 124 -19.14 4.93 -2.00
CA PRO A 124 -18.58 6.20 -2.44
C PRO A 124 -17.06 6.23 -2.47
N HIS A 125 -16.38 5.07 -2.42
CA HIS A 125 -14.93 5.01 -2.39
C HIS A 125 -14.39 4.36 -3.66
N ALA A 126 -13.31 4.91 -4.21
CA ALA A 126 -12.66 4.41 -5.41
C ALA A 126 -11.81 3.16 -5.14
N ASP A 127 -11.22 3.06 -3.94
CA ASP A 127 -10.21 2.06 -3.57
C ASP A 127 -10.72 0.97 -2.62
N ARG A 128 -12.01 0.99 -2.25
CA ARG A 128 -12.61 0.02 -1.33
C ARG A 128 -14.13 -0.02 -1.49
N CYS A 129 -14.72 -1.08 -0.95
CA CYS A 129 -16.17 -1.20 -0.84
C CYS A 129 -16.64 -0.91 0.58
N SER A 130 -17.72 -0.14 0.70
CA SER A 130 -18.41 0.12 1.98
C SER A 130 -19.85 -0.41 1.99
N THR A 131 -20.34 -0.87 0.85
CA THR A 131 -21.60 -1.60 0.70
C THR A 131 -21.36 -2.94 0.02
N GLY A 132 -22.37 -3.79 -0.04
CA GLY A 132 -22.35 -4.94 -0.96
C GLY A 132 -22.24 -4.46 -2.41
N GLU A 133 -21.71 -5.33 -3.27
CA GLU A 133 -21.59 -5.07 -4.70
C GLU A 133 -22.97 -4.96 -5.38
N GLN A 134 -23.12 -3.94 -6.22
CA GLN A 134 -24.17 -3.91 -7.24
C GLN A 134 -23.86 -4.94 -8.34
N PRO A 135 -24.85 -5.31 -9.18
CA PRO A 135 -24.71 -6.39 -10.17
C PRO A 135 -23.40 -6.36 -10.98
N THR A 136 -22.62 -7.43 -10.85
CA THR A 136 -21.39 -7.73 -11.60
C THR A 136 -21.05 -9.22 -11.44
N GLY A 137 -20.02 -9.69 -12.15
CA GLY A 137 -19.46 -11.04 -11.96
C GLY A 137 -18.39 -11.04 -10.86
N LEU A 138 -18.33 -12.12 -10.08
CA LEU A 138 -17.47 -12.25 -8.90
C LEU A 138 -16.40 -13.32 -9.10
N ALA A 139 -15.20 -13.06 -8.61
CA ALA A 139 -14.21 -14.08 -8.28
C ALA A 139 -14.26 -14.31 -6.77
N GLU A 140 -14.74 -15.47 -6.33
CA GLU A 140 -14.96 -15.79 -4.92
C GLU A 140 -13.85 -16.68 -4.38
N PHE A 141 -13.48 -16.48 -3.12
CA PHE A 141 -12.39 -17.21 -2.48
C PHE A 141 -12.65 -17.52 -1.02
N ASN A 142 -12.09 -18.65 -0.57
CA ASN A 142 -11.83 -18.96 0.82
C ASN A 142 -10.36 -19.24 1.03
N PHE A 143 -9.71 -18.36 1.77
CA PHE A 143 -8.36 -18.49 2.29
C PHE A 143 -8.45 -18.70 3.80
N ASP A 144 -8.81 -19.91 4.22
CA ASP A 144 -8.82 -20.30 5.62
C ASP A 144 -7.74 -21.36 5.87
N PRO A 145 -6.64 -21.00 6.56
CA PRO A 145 -5.58 -21.96 6.88
C PRO A 145 -6.03 -23.17 7.70
N ALA A 146 -7.18 -23.10 8.39
CA ALA A 146 -7.74 -24.22 9.13
C ALA A 146 -8.60 -25.15 8.25
N ASP A 147 -8.98 -24.73 7.05
CA ASP A 147 -9.69 -25.55 6.08
C ASP A 147 -8.69 -26.34 5.22
N SER A 148 -8.71 -27.67 5.36
CA SER A 148 -7.84 -28.56 4.59
C SER A 148 -8.05 -28.52 3.07
N LEU A 149 -9.16 -27.93 2.60
CA LEU A 149 -9.46 -27.75 1.18
C LEU A 149 -9.11 -26.35 0.68
N ALA A 150 -8.68 -25.44 1.55
CA ALA A 150 -8.29 -24.09 1.16
C ALA A 150 -6.89 -24.03 0.51
N PRO A 151 -6.64 -23.06 -0.39
CA PRO A 151 -7.64 -22.14 -0.93
C PRO A 151 -8.61 -22.84 -1.86
N TRP A 152 -9.91 -22.55 -1.69
CA TRP A 152 -10.92 -22.83 -2.69
C TRP A 152 -11.42 -21.55 -3.32
N TYR A 153 -11.84 -21.65 -4.58
CA TYR A 153 -12.22 -20.51 -5.40
C TYR A 153 -13.24 -20.91 -6.48
N ASP A 154 -14.01 -19.93 -6.90
CA ASP A 154 -14.96 -20.06 -8.00
C ASP A 154 -15.20 -18.72 -8.70
N VAL A 155 -15.74 -18.79 -9.92
CA VAL A 155 -16.30 -17.62 -10.60
C VAL A 155 -17.80 -17.71 -10.51
N SER A 156 -18.43 -16.61 -10.09
CA SER A 156 -19.85 -16.55 -9.81
C SER A 156 -20.53 -15.45 -10.60
N TYR A 157 -21.42 -15.88 -11.48
CA TYR A 157 -22.36 -15.05 -12.22
C TYR A 157 -23.79 -15.24 -11.71
N VAL A 158 -23.94 -15.73 -10.48
CA VAL A 158 -25.22 -16.02 -9.83
C VAL A 158 -26.14 -14.81 -9.87
N ASN A 159 -25.60 -13.61 -9.63
CA ASN A 159 -26.35 -12.36 -9.62
C ASN A 159 -26.33 -11.65 -10.98
N ALA A 160 -25.16 -11.59 -11.64
CA ALA A 160 -25.01 -10.95 -12.94
C ALA A 160 -23.66 -11.28 -13.61
N VAL A 161 -23.51 -10.89 -14.87
CA VAL A 161 -22.24 -10.82 -15.59
C VAL A 161 -22.10 -9.48 -16.29
N ALA A 162 -20.93 -8.85 -16.19
CA ALA A 162 -20.60 -7.62 -16.90
C ALA A 162 -19.31 -7.77 -17.70
N ALA A 163 -18.24 -8.22 -17.05
CA ALA A 163 -17.03 -8.68 -17.72
C ALA A 163 -16.87 -10.18 -17.48
N PRO A 164 -16.35 -10.94 -18.47
CA PRO A 164 -15.92 -12.31 -18.24
C PRO A 164 -14.80 -12.35 -17.20
N VAL A 165 -14.78 -13.39 -16.38
CA VAL A 165 -13.86 -13.59 -15.26
C VAL A 165 -13.23 -14.96 -15.39
N THR A 166 -11.92 -15.02 -15.19
CA THR A 166 -11.18 -16.28 -15.05
C THR A 166 -10.33 -16.24 -13.79
N ILE A 167 -10.20 -17.38 -13.11
CA ILE A 167 -9.28 -17.57 -11.98
C ILE A 167 -8.30 -18.69 -12.35
N THR A 168 -7.02 -18.37 -12.38
CA THR A 168 -5.94 -19.32 -12.70
C THR A 168 -4.98 -19.43 -11.53
N PRO A 169 -4.82 -20.60 -10.90
CA PRO A 169 -3.79 -20.80 -9.89
C PRO A 169 -2.37 -20.62 -10.46
N ASN A 170 -1.51 -19.95 -9.70
CA ASN A 170 -0.12 -19.67 -10.09
C ASN A 170 0.83 -20.78 -9.61
N ASP A 171 1.95 -20.94 -10.31
CA ASP A 171 3.09 -21.79 -9.91
C ASP A 171 2.79 -23.28 -9.73
N VAL A 172 1.65 -23.74 -10.25
CA VAL A 172 1.24 -25.15 -10.22
C VAL A 172 0.70 -25.58 -11.58
N ALA A 173 1.25 -26.66 -12.12
CA ALA A 173 0.60 -27.38 -13.22
C ALA A 173 -0.55 -28.19 -12.62
N PRO A 174 -1.75 -28.22 -13.23
CA PRO A 174 -2.86 -29.02 -12.72
C PRO A 174 -2.43 -30.49 -12.56
N PRO A 175 -2.43 -31.06 -11.34
CA PRO A 175 -2.12 -32.46 -11.17
C PRO A 175 -3.19 -33.34 -11.84
N ALA A 176 -2.84 -34.60 -12.16
CA ALA A 176 -3.79 -35.57 -12.72
C ALA A 176 -5.03 -35.82 -11.84
N SER A 177 -4.99 -35.40 -10.56
CA SER A 177 -6.09 -35.45 -9.59
C SER A 177 -7.16 -34.36 -9.76
N GLY A 178 -6.98 -33.38 -10.65
CA GLY A 178 -8.00 -32.37 -10.98
C GLY A 178 -8.09 -31.17 -10.03
N GLU A 179 -7.11 -30.99 -9.13
CA GLU A 179 -6.94 -29.76 -8.36
C GLU A 179 -6.34 -28.64 -9.23
N CYS A 180 -6.45 -27.39 -8.77
CA CYS A 180 -5.87 -26.22 -9.40
C CYS A 180 -6.34 -25.95 -10.84
N ALA A 181 -7.58 -26.32 -11.17
CA ALA A 181 -8.15 -26.07 -12.48
C ALA A 181 -8.54 -24.58 -12.65
N VAL A 182 -8.58 -24.10 -13.90
CA VAL A 182 -9.04 -22.74 -14.19
C VAL A 182 -10.56 -22.65 -13.93
N ALA A 183 -10.99 -21.67 -13.14
CA ALA A 183 -12.40 -21.35 -12.95
C ALA A 183 -12.83 -20.24 -13.92
N GLY A 184 -14.12 -20.26 -14.31
CA GLY A 184 -14.68 -19.28 -15.25
C GLY A 184 -14.21 -19.44 -16.69
N CYS A 185 -14.44 -18.41 -17.50
CA CYS A 185 -14.21 -18.43 -18.95
C CYS A 185 -13.91 -17.03 -19.48
N ALA A 186 -13.19 -16.96 -20.60
CA ALA A 186 -12.90 -15.72 -21.33
C ALA A 186 -13.83 -15.55 -22.55
N GLU A 187 -15.10 -15.93 -22.41
CA GLU A 187 -16.13 -15.84 -23.45
C GLU A 187 -16.98 -14.60 -23.26
N ASP A 188 -17.36 -13.92 -24.35
CA ASP A 188 -18.30 -12.81 -24.28
C ASP A 188 -19.72 -13.31 -23.97
N LEU A 189 -20.14 -13.10 -22.71
CA LEU A 189 -21.45 -13.45 -22.19
C LEU A 189 -22.49 -12.34 -22.42
N LEU A 190 -22.07 -11.08 -22.57
CA LEU A 190 -23.01 -9.97 -22.77
C LEU A 190 -23.68 -10.03 -24.15
N SER A 191 -22.97 -10.45 -25.20
CA SER A 191 -23.57 -10.60 -26.54
C SER A 191 -24.63 -11.69 -26.63
N ALA A 192 -24.66 -12.61 -25.66
CA ALA A 192 -25.65 -13.68 -25.58
C ALA A 192 -26.72 -13.43 -24.50
N CYS A 193 -26.65 -12.30 -23.80
CA CYS A 193 -27.59 -11.96 -22.75
C CYS A 193 -29.03 -11.92 -23.29
N PRO A 194 -30.00 -12.60 -22.64
CA PRO A 194 -31.42 -12.42 -22.96
C PRO A 194 -31.81 -10.95 -22.90
N ALA A 195 -32.56 -10.48 -23.89
CA ALA A 195 -32.85 -9.04 -24.05
C ALA A 195 -33.48 -8.41 -22.81
N ASP A 196 -34.37 -9.13 -22.12
CA ASP A 196 -35.07 -8.65 -20.92
C ASP A 196 -34.15 -8.53 -19.69
N ASN A 197 -32.98 -9.17 -19.73
CA ASN A 197 -32.01 -9.22 -18.63
C ASN A 197 -30.83 -8.27 -18.86
N LEU A 198 -30.74 -7.67 -20.06
CA LEU A 198 -29.63 -6.82 -20.44
C LEU A 198 -29.85 -5.37 -20.03
N VAL A 199 -29.02 -4.87 -19.13
CA VAL A 199 -28.94 -3.45 -18.80
C VAL A 199 -27.96 -2.78 -19.77
N LYS A 200 -28.39 -1.64 -20.32
CA LYS A 200 -27.60 -0.83 -21.25
C LYS A 200 -27.34 0.55 -20.67
N ASP A 201 -26.22 1.13 -21.06
CA ASP A 201 -25.89 2.52 -20.78
C ASP A 201 -26.91 3.44 -21.45
N GLN A 202 -27.46 4.40 -20.70
CA GLN A 202 -28.52 5.28 -21.19
C GLN A 202 -28.03 6.31 -22.21
N GLY A 203 -26.73 6.66 -22.19
CA GLY A 203 -26.16 7.64 -23.11
C GLY A 203 -25.73 7.04 -24.44
N THR A 204 -25.07 5.88 -24.40
CA THR A 204 -24.44 5.22 -25.56
C THR A 204 -25.24 4.05 -26.10
N GLY A 205 -26.16 3.48 -25.32
CA GLY A 205 -26.89 2.26 -25.65
C GLY A 205 -26.03 0.98 -25.58
N ALA A 206 -24.79 1.08 -25.10
CA ALA A 206 -23.89 -0.05 -24.98
C ALA A 206 -24.36 -1.04 -23.88
N PRO A 207 -24.22 -2.36 -24.09
CA PRO A 207 -24.39 -3.37 -23.04
C PRO A 207 -23.49 -3.07 -21.83
N LEU A 208 -24.05 -3.03 -20.61
CA LEU A 208 -23.28 -2.83 -19.36
C LEU A 208 -23.20 -4.09 -18.52
N VAL A 209 -24.37 -4.68 -18.22
CA VAL A 209 -24.47 -5.83 -17.32
C VAL A 209 -25.69 -6.66 -17.70
N CYS A 210 -25.53 -7.98 -17.69
CA CYS A 210 -26.61 -8.94 -17.83
C CYS A 210 -27.00 -9.43 -16.43
N VAL A 211 -28.18 -9.06 -15.95
CA VAL A 211 -28.62 -9.34 -14.58
C VAL A 211 -29.44 -10.62 -14.54
N ASN A 212 -29.14 -11.52 -13.61
CA ASN A 212 -29.94 -12.72 -13.42
C ASN A 212 -31.30 -12.34 -12.80
N PRO A 213 -32.44 -12.61 -13.47
CA PRO A 213 -33.74 -12.26 -12.92
C PRO A 213 -34.13 -13.11 -11.71
N ASN A 214 -33.49 -14.27 -11.49
CA ASN A 214 -33.68 -15.08 -10.30
C ASN A 214 -32.43 -15.90 -9.99
N ARG A 215 -31.68 -15.47 -8.99
CA ARG A 215 -30.44 -16.13 -8.55
C ARG A 215 -30.62 -17.54 -7.99
N ASP A 216 -31.83 -17.90 -7.55
CA ASP A 216 -32.12 -19.16 -6.83
C ASP A 216 -32.87 -20.20 -7.67
N ALA A 217 -33.04 -19.94 -8.98
CA ALA A 217 -33.70 -20.83 -9.93
C ALA A 217 -33.01 -20.81 -11.30
N LYS A 218 -33.20 -21.87 -12.08
CA LYS A 218 -32.79 -21.90 -13.50
C LYS A 218 -33.66 -20.93 -14.31
N THR A 219 -33.02 -20.14 -15.16
CA THR A 219 -33.61 -19.15 -16.05
C THR A 219 -32.92 -19.20 -17.41
N GLY A 220 -33.47 -18.51 -18.42
CA GLY A 220 -32.78 -18.35 -19.71
C GLY A 220 -31.41 -17.65 -19.58
N TYR A 221 -31.21 -16.85 -18.54
CA TYR A 221 -29.90 -16.30 -18.20
C TYR A 221 -28.93 -17.40 -17.76
N SER A 222 -29.33 -18.25 -16.80
CA SER A 222 -28.43 -19.28 -16.30
C SER A 222 -28.11 -20.35 -17.33
N ASP A 223 -29.07 -20.67 -18.19
CA ASP A 223 -28.87 -21.60 -19.30
C ASP A 223 -27.81 -21.06 -20.28
N MET A 224 -27.84 -19.75 -20.57
CA MET A 224 -26.83 -19.07 -21.38
C MET A 224 -25.45 -19.13 -20.72
N VAL A 225 -25.36 -18.79 -19.43
CA VAL A 225 -24.09 -18.83 -18.69
C VAL A 225 -23.54 -20.25 -18.69
N ASN A 226 -24.34 -21.26 -18.40
CA ASN A 226 -23.88 -22.65 -18.39
C ASN A 226 -23.42 -23.15 -19.76
N GLN A 227 -24.10 -22.72 -20.84
CA GLN A 227 -23.71 -23.13 -22.18
C GLN A 227 -22.36 -22.53 -22.60
N LYS A 228 -22.09 -21.28 -22.20
CA LYS A 228 -20.89 -20.53 -22.62
C LYS A 228 -19.74 -20.57 -21.61
N CYS A 229 -20.06 -20.82 -20.35
CA CYS A 229 -19.14 -20.76 -19.21
C CYS A 229 -19.46 -21.87 -18.19
N PRO A 230 -19.34 -23.16 -18.57
CA PRO A 230 -19.75 -24.28 -17.72
C PRO A 230 -18.93 -24.43 -16.42
N THR A 231 -17.85 -23.66 -16.29
CA THR A 231 -16.89 -23.62 -15.17
C THR A 231 -17.15 -22.46 -14.21
N ALA A 232 -18.30 -21.80 -14.29
CA ALA A 232 -18.75 -20.73 -13.41
C ALA A 232 -20.13 -21.05 -12.82
N TYR A 233 -20.42 -20.54 -11.62
CA TYR A 233 -21.77 -20.56 -11.07
C TYR A 233 -22.70 -19.62 -11.86
N ALA A 234 -23.84 -20.15 -12.29
CA ALA A 234 -24.91 -19.42 -12.95
C ALA A 234 -26.14 -19.20 -12.05
N TRP A 235 -26.29 -19.99 -10.98
CA TRP A 235 -27.29 -19.81 -9.90
C TRP A 235 -26.82 -20.47 -8.60
N SER A 236 -27.46 -20.11 -7.48
CA SER A 236 -27.01 -20.41 -6.11
C SER A 236 -27.07 -21.88 -5.66
N LYS A 237 -27.64 -22.78 -6.46
CA LYS A 237 -27.85 -24.20 -6.12
C LYS A 237 -27.22 -25.14 -7.14
N GLN A 238 -26.33 -24.62 -7.98
CA GLN A 238 -25.80 -25.36 -9.12
C GLN A 238 -24.90 -26.51 -8.70
N ASP A 239 -24.12 -26.33 -7.64
CA ASP A 239 -23.26 -27.33 -7.02
C ASP A 239 -24.00 -28.51 -6.37
N ALA A 240 -25.26 -28.30 -5.97
CA ALA A 240 -26.12 -29.37 -5.47
C ALA A 240 -26.58 -30.34 -6.58
N GLU A 241 -26.39 -29.99 -7.85
CA GLU A 241 -26.76 -30.85 -8.97
C GLU A 241 -25.65 -31.87 -9.29
N PRO A 242 -25.98 -33.18 -9.35
CA PRO A 242 -24.99 -34.21 -9.62
C PRO A 242 -24.23 -33.98 -10.94
N GLY A 243 -22.90 -33.93 -10.85
CA GLY A 243 -22.01 -33.81 -12.01
C GLY A 243 -21.54 -32.38 -12.30
N ASN A 244 -22.10 -31.36 -11.63
CA ASN A 244 -21.63 -30.00 -11.77
C ASN A 244 -20.32 -29.80 -10.99
N LYS A 245 -19.37 -29.09 -11.63
CA LYS A 245 -18.08 -28.71 -11.04
C LYS A 245 -17.86 -27.22 -11.28
N VAL A 246 -18.27 -26.43 -10.30
CA VAL A 246 -18.20 -24.96 -10.34
C VAL A 246 -17.33 -24.39 -9.23
N MET A 247 -16.98 -25.21 -8.22
CA MET A 247 -16.04 -24.90 -7.15
C MET A 247 -14.72 -25.64 -7.37
N TYR A 248 -13.60 -24.96 -7.15
CA TYR A 248 -12.26 -25.48 -7.36
C TYR A 248 -11.40 -25.30 -6.12
N GLN A 249 -10.40 -26.16 -5.95
CA GLN A 249 -9.47 -26.10 -4.83
C GLN A 249 -8.03 -26.16 -5.31
N CYS A 250 -7.13 -25.48 -4.63
CA CYS A 250 -5.71 -25.52 -4.93
C CYS A 250 -4.82 -25.34 -3.70
N THR A 251 -4.72 -26.39 -2.89
CA THR A 251 -3.98 -26.42 -1.60
C THR A 251 -2.46 -26.18 -1.71
N LYS A 252 -1.93 -26.06 -2.94
CA LYS A 252 -0.49 -25.96 -3.22
C LYS A 252 -0.10 -24.71 -4.00
N CYS A 253 -1.05 -23.89 -4.45
CA CYS A 253 -0.66 -22.64 -5.09
C CYS A 253 -0.17 -21.65 -4.04
N THR A 254 0.71 -20.75 -4.46
CA THR A 254 1.19 -19.61 -3.69
C THR A 254 0.40 -18.34 -4.00
N GLY A 255 -0.41 -18.39 -5.07
CA GLY A 255 -1.30 -17.32 -5.46
C GLY A 255 -2.22 -17.71 -6.60
N LEU A 256 -3.15 -16.83 -6.92
CA LEU A 256 -4.11 -16.97 -8.02
C LEU A 256 -4.13 -15.70 -8.86
N THR A 257 -4.42 -15.85 -10.15
CA THR A 257 -4.61 -14.74 -11.08
C THR A 257 -6.07 -14.64 -11.46
N VAL A 258 -6.71 -13.51 -11.14
CA VAL A 258 -8.05 -13.13 -11.58
C VAL A 258 -7.92 -12.22 -12.80
N ALA A 259 -8.57 -12.55 -13.90
CA ALA A 259 -8.59 -11.70 -15.08
C ALA A 259 -10.02 -11.30 -15.45
N PHE A 260 -10.24 -10.00 -15.64
CA PHE A 260 -11.53 -9.41 -16.02
C PHE A 260 -11.52 -9.02 -17.50
N GLY A 261 -12.32 -9.68 -18.34
CA GLY A 261 -12.44 -9.42 -19.78
C GLY A 261 -11.95 -10.55 -20.67
N THR A 262 -12.16 -10.41 -21.98
CA THR A 262 -11.81 -11.41 -23.02
C THR A 262 -10.53 -11.08 -23.77
N GLY A 263 -9.96 -9.88 -23.59
CA GLY A 263 -8.69 -9.52 -24.19
C GLY A 263 -7.60 -10.51 -23.78
N SER A 264 -6.61 -10.77 -24.64
CA SER A 264 -5.41 -11.43 -24.14
C SER A 264 -4.78 -10.51 -23.09
N ALA A 265 -4.28 -11.08 -21.99
CA ALA A 265 -3.22 -10.37 -21.27
C ALA A 265 -2.17 -10.03 -22.31
N ALA A 266 -1.68 -8.78 -22.32
CA ALA A 266 -0.40 -8.55 -22.95
C ALA A 266 0.54 -9.65 -22.42
N PRO A 267 1.36 -10.29 -23.27
CA PRO A 267 2.40 -11.16 -22.77
C PRO A 267 3.10 -10.41 -21.63
N ALA A 268 3.45 -11.09 -20.54
CA ALA A 268 4.49 -10.56 -19.68
C ALA A 268 5.73 -10.43 -20.59
N GLU A 269 5.91 -9.26 -21.18
CA GLU A 269 6.92 -9.06 -22.19
C GLU A 269 8.26 -8.91 -21.45
N PRO A 270 9.27 -9.73 -21.78
CA PRO A 270 10.63 -9.45 -21.35
C PRO A 270 11.01 -8.07 -21.90
N ALA A 271 11.49 -7.21 -21.01
CA ALA A 271 11.80 -5.82 -21.29
C ALA A 271 12.51 -5.60 -22.64
N ALA A 272 11.85 -4.96 -23.62
CA ALA A 272 12.51 -4.18 -24.70
C ALA A 272 11.58 -3.28 -25.57
N THR A 273 11.76 -1.95 -25.39
CA THR A 273 11.74 -0.84 -26.38
C THR A 273 10.46 -0.38 -27.12
N GLN A 274 9.83 0.68 -26.59
CA GLN A 274 9.24 1.80 -27.38
C GLN A 274 10.36 2.78 -27.82
N PRO A 275 10.19 3.56 -28.91
CA PRO A 275 11.19 4.53 -29.36
C PRO A 275 11.28 5.71 -28.38
N ALA A 276 12.51 6.06 -28.03
CA ALA A 276 12.86 6.95 -26.92
C ALA A 276 12.26 8.37 -26.99
N PRO A 277 11.78 8.88 -25.84
CA PRO A 277 12.32 10.09 -25.24
C PRO A 277 13.44 9.69 -24.25
N GLU A 278 14.62 10.21 -24.54
CA GLU A 278 15.86 10.27 -23.76
C GLU A 278 15.94 9.47 -22.44
N ASN A 279 16.82 8.46 -22.44
CA ASN A 279 17.47 7.79 -21.30
C ASN A 279 16.97 8.21 -19.90
N LYS A 280 16.08 7.40 -19.31
CA LYS A 280 16.05 7.24 -17.86
C LYS A 280 16.45 5.81 -17.49
N THR A 281 17.66 5.74 -16.93
CA THR A 281 18.26 4.62 -16.21
C THR A 281 17.25 3.95 -15.26
N PRO A 282 17.36 2.63 -14.96
CA PRO A 282 16.60 1.97 -13.89
C PRO A 282 16.62 2.76 -12.57
N ALA A 283 15.66 2.48 -11.69
CA ALA A 283 15.38 3.09 -10.37
C ALA A 283 16.54 3.13 -9.34
N ALA A 284 17.79 2.91 -9.76
CA ALA A 284 18.98 3.21 -8.97
C ALA A 284 19.08 4.73 -8.77
N GLY A 285 18.93 5.20 -7.53
CA GLY A 285 19.15 6.60 -7.17
C GLY A 285 18.01 7.32 -6.43
N ARG A 286 16.81 6.71 -6.31
CA ARG A 286 15.64 7.38 -5.69
C ARG A 286 15.68 7.36 -4.17
N LYS A 287 16.02 6.20 -3.60
CA LYS A 287 16.06 5.97 -2.15
C LYS A 287 17.20 6.75 -1.50
N GLY A 288 16.87 7.63 -0.58
CA GLY A 288 17.80 8.40 0.23
C GLY A 288 17.41 8.40 1.71
N VAL A 289 18.11 9.18 2.53
CA VAL A 289 17.78 9.29 3.96
C VAL A 289 18.16 10.67 4.50
N SER A 290 17.37 11.18 5.44
CA SER A 290 17.77 12.34 6.24
C SER A 290 18.65 11.88 7.40
N LEU A 291 19.69 12.63 7.76
CA LEU A 291 20.51 12.29 8.93
C LEU A 291 21.15 13.49 9.60
N ASN A 292 21.42 13.36 10.90
CA ASN A 292 22.31 14.25 11.62
C ASN A 292 23.71 13.60 11.77
N PRO A 293 24.78 14.40 11.88
CA PRO A 293 26.15 13.91 12.10
C PRO A 293 26.33 13.41 13.54
N VAL A 294 25.74 12.26 13.86
CA VAL A 294 25.86 11.59 15.16
C VAL A 294 26.81 10.40 15.09
N ASP A 295 27.25 9.90 16.24
CA ASP A 295 28.13 8.72 16.32
C ASP A 295 27.51 7.52 15.58
N GLY A 296 28.29 6.90 14.69
CA GLY A 296 27.84 5.78 13.87
C GLY A 296 27.10 6.15 12.58
N ALA A 297 26.75 7.43 12.36
CA ALA A 297 25.97 7.84 11.19
C ALA A 297 26.66 7.54 9.85
N SER A 298 27.99 7.62 9.79
CA SER A 298 28.74 7.30 8.56
C SER A 298 28.66 5.81 8.21
N GLN A 299 28.76 4.94 9.22
CA GLN A 299 28.62 3.49 9.06
C GLN A 299 27.18 3.11 8.74
N ALA A 300 26.20 3.69 9.43
CA ALA A 300 24.78 3.48 9.17
C ALA A 300 24.39 3.94 7.76
N LEU A 301 24.89 5.09 7.28
CA LEU A 301 24.65 5.57 5.93
C LEU A 301 25.21 4.59 4.89
N ALA A 302 26.45 4.14 5.07
CA ALA A 302 27.06 3.15 4.19
C ALA A 302 26.30 1.82 4.15
N ASP A 303 25.68 1.43 5.28
CA ASP A 303 24.88 0.21 5.37
C ASP A 303 23.47 0.39 4.80
N SER A 304 22.82 1.54 4.97
CA SER A 304 21.40 1.80 4.68
C SER A 304 20.87 1.49 3.27
N GLY A 305 21.75 1.27 2.29
CA GLY A 305 21.39 1.17 0.87
C GLY A 305 20.88 2.49 0.27
N ALA A 306 20.99 3.61 0.97
CA ALA A 306 20.65 4.93 0.46
C ALA A 306 21.65 5.37 -0.62
N SER A 307 21.14 5.92 -1.71
CA SER A 307 21.93 6.44 -2.84
C SER A 307 22.20 7.94 -2.74
N TRP A 308 21.49 8.62 -1.84
CA TRP A 308 21.73 10.02 -1.51
C TRP A 308 21.30 10.33 -0.07
N TYR A 309 21.76 11.45 0.47
CA TYR A 309 21.35 11.93 1.80
C TYR A 309 21.43 13.45 1.89
N PHE A 310 20.78 13.99 2.92
CA PHE A 310 20.93 15.38 3.34
C PHE A 310 20.89 15.46 4.87
N ASN A 311 21.34 16.59 5.40
CA ASN A 311 21.49 16.83 6.84
C ASN A 311 21.06 18.25 7.25
N TRP A 312 20.14 18.86 6.49
CA TRP A 312 19.64 20.22 6.71
C TRP A 312 20.69 21.33 6.67
N ALA A 313 21.89 21.07 6.13
CA ALA A 313 23.00 22.02 6.06
C ALA A 313 23.53 22.18 4.63
N SER A 314 24.46 23.13 4.43
CA SER A 314 25.15 23.32 3.14
C SER A 314 26.36 22.39 2.93
N SER A 315 26.76 21.62 3.95
CA SER A 315 27.91 20.70 3.92
C SER A 315 27.66 19.41 4.69
N THR A 316 28.42 18.37 4.36
CA THR A 316 28.32 17.04 4.99
C THR A 316 28.63 17.06 6.49
N GLY A 317 29.26 18.12 7.01
CA GLY A 317 29.74 18.19 8.38
C GLY A 317 30.74 17.06 8.69
N ALA A 318 30.53 16.37 9.80
CA ALA A 318 31.39 15.25 10.21
C ALA A 318 31.05 13.91 9.52
N VAL A 319 30.05 13.86 8.63
CA VAL A 319 29.64 12.61 7.97
C VAL A 319 30.60 12.30 6.83
N THR A 320 31.16 11.09 6.87
CA THR A 320 32.00 10.59 5.77
C THR A 320 31.09 10.04 4.68
N ARG A 321 31.09 10.68 3.51
CA ARG A 321 30.29 10.28 2.35
C ARG A 321 30.78 8.93 1.79
N PRO A 322 29.93 7.87 1.76
CA PRO A 322 30.27 6.63 1.10
C PRO A 322 30.40 6.80 -0.42
N ASN A 323 31.19 5.94 -1.07
CA ASN A 323 31.32 5.97 -2.52
C ASN A 323 29.96 5.68 -3.19
N GLY A 324 29.59 6.51 -4.16
CA GLY A 324 28.33 6.35 -4.90
C GLY A 324 27.09 6.87 -4.17
N VAL A 325 27.24 7.51 -3.00
CA VAL A 325 26.14 8.15 -2.27
C VAL A 325 26.27 9.67 -2.41
N ASP A 326 25.29 10.30 -3.08
CA ASP A 326 25.30 11.75 -3.31
C ASP A 326 24.88 12.52 -2.04
N TYR A 327 25.57 13.63 -1.76
CA TYR A 327 25.12 14.57 -0.73
C TYR A 327 24.33 15.71 -1.39
N VAL A 328 23.17 16.03 -0.82
CA VAL A 328 22.33 17.13 -1.28
C VAL A 328 22.35 18.25 -0.23
N PRO A 329 23.02 19.39 -0.50
CA PRO A 329 23.01 20.54 0.40
C PRO A 329 21.62 21.18 0.48
N MET A 330 21.37 21.87 1.60
CA MET A 330 20.18 22.64 1.87
C MET A 330 20.55 24.05 2.39
N ILE A 331 19.85 25.07 1.91
CA ILE A 331 19.84 26.38 2.55
C ILE A 331 18.62 26.42 3.46
N TRP A 332 18.80 26.06 4.73
CA TRP A 332 17.71 25.74 5.64
C TRP A 332 16.74 26.89 5.89
N GLY A 333 17.26 28.12 6.06
CA GLY A 333 16.43 29.28 6.37
C GLY A 333 17.16 30.59 6.07
N PRO A 334 16.60 31.74 6.50
CA PRO A 334 17.12 33.05 6.12
C PRO A 334 18.55 33.28 6.63
N GLY A 335 18.91 32.70 7.78
CA GLY A 335 20.26 32.79 8.34
C GLY A 335 21.34 32.05 7.53
N SER A 336 20.94 31.11 6.66
CA SER A 336 21.86 30.33 5.81
C SER A 336 22.06 30.97 4.43
N VAL A 337 21.39 32.08 4.11
CA VAL A 337 21.55 32.78 2.82
C VAL A 337 22.80 33.69 2.88
N THR A 338 23.97 33.05 2.95
CA THR A 338 25.27 33.74 2.98
C THR A 338 26.17 33.25 1.86
N ASP A 339 27.14 34.07 1.43
CA ASP A 339 28.08 33.67 0.37
C ASP A 339 28.89 32.43 0.75
N THR A 340 29.20 32.26 2.04
CA THR A 340 29.90 31.09 2.56
C THR A 340 29.07 29.83 2.38
N GLU A 341 27.82 29.83 2.84
CA GLU A 341 26.93 28.65 2.79
C GLU A 341 26.56 28.30 1.33
N LEU A 342 26.25 29.31 0.50
CA LEU A 342 25.94 29.10 -0.91
C LEU A 342 27.16 28.59 -1.69
N GLY A 343 28.35 29.13 -1.39
CA GLY A 343 29.61 28.68 -1.97
C GLY A 343 30.01 27.28 -1.51
N GLN A 344 29.64 26.87 -0.30
CA GLN A 344 29.84 25.51 0.20
C GLN A 344 28.88 24.53 -0.47
N ALA A 345 27.60 24.87 -0.54
CA ALA A 345 26.58 24.06 -1.23
C ALA A 345 26.99 23.77 -2.68
N ALA A 346 27.45 24.79 -3.42
CA ALA A 346 27.92 24.66 -4.79
C ALA A 346 29.13 23.72 -4.98
N LYS A 347 29.93 23.49 -3.93
CA LYS A 347 31.07 22.56 -3.96
C LYS A 347 30.67 21.13 -3.61
N GLU A 348 29.65 20.97 -2.79
CA GLU A 348 29.30 19.70 -2.14
C GLU A 348 28.34 18.84 -2.96
N GLY A 349 27.38 19.48 -3.65
CA GLY A 349 26.30 18.79 -4.36
C GLY A 349 26.09 19.27 -5.80
N LYS A 350 25.19 18.57 -6.50
CA LYS A 350 24.72 18.92 -7.85
C LYS A 350 23.31 19.53 -7.83
N GLU A 351 22.56 19.24 -6.77
CA GLU A 351 21.24 19.77 -6.49
C GLU A 351 21.27 20.58 -5.17
N LEU A 352 20.30 21.47 -4.99
CA LEU A 352 20.13 22.30 -3.81
C LEU A 352 18.69 22.23 -3.32
N LEU A 353 18.49 21.88 -2.05
CA LEU A 353 17.22 22.03 -1.36
C LEU A 353 17.04 23.46 -0.85
N GLY A 354 15.85 24.02 -1.08
CA GLY A 354 15.46 25.33 -0.56
C GLY A 354 15.18 25.32 0.95
N PHE A 355 14.46 26.34 1.42
CA PHE A 355 14.17 26.52 2.84
C PHE A 355 13.32 25.39 3.43
N ASN A 356 13.58 25.05 4.69
CA ASN A 356 12.92 23.98 5.43
C ASN A 356 11.73 24.50 6.22
N GLU A 357 10.54 24.01 5.90
CA GLU A 357 9.27 24.31 6.56
C GLU A 357 9.07 25.81 6.84
N PRO A 358 9.22 26.70 5.84
CA PRO A 358 9.10 28.13 6.04
C PRO A 358 7.71 28.57 6.51
N ASP A 359 6.69 27.76 6.30
CA ASP A 359 5.31 27.92 6.78
C ASP A 359 5.15 27.65 8.28
N SER A 360 6.17 27.12 8.96
CA SER A 360 6.15 26.82 10.39
C SER A 360 6.92 27.87 11.22
N PRO A 361 6.35 28.38 12.32
CA PRO A 361 7.00 29.36 13.19
C PRO A 361 8.18 28.80 13.99
N THR A 362 8.30 27.47 14.09
CA THR A 362 9.39 26.79 14.81
C THR A 362 10.52 26.31 13.90
N GLN A 363 10.43 26.62 12.60
CA GLN A 363 11.37 26.18 11.57
C GLN A 363 11.97 27.42 10.87
N ALA A 364 12.10 27.43 9.53
CA ALA A 364 12.67 28.59 8.85
C ALA A 364 11.85 29.88 9.02
N ASN A 365 10.53 29.76 9.25
CA ASN A 365 9.61 30.85 9.57
C ASN A 365 9.75 32.06 8.64
N MET A 366 9.35 31.88 7.38
CA MET A 366 9.44 32.90 6.34
C MET A 366 8.10 33.06 5.64
N THR A 367 7.75 34.27 5.22
CA THR A 367 6.65 34.45 4.26
C THR A 367 7.09 34.03 2.85
N PRO A 368 6.16 33.71 1.93
CA PRO A 368 6.50 33.45 0.54
C PRO A 368 7.28 34.61 -0.09
N GLU A 369 6.94 35.85 0.24
CA GLU A 369 7.60 37.05 -0.29
C GLU A 369 9.05 37.16 0.18
N GLN A 370 9.32 36.88 1.47
CA GLN A 370 10.68 36.85 2.00
C GLN A 370 11.52 35.76 1.31
N ALA A 371 10.94 34.57 1.08
CA ALA A 371 11.61 33.50 0.36
C ALA A 371 11.91 33.89 -1.10
N LEU A 372 10.95 34.51 -1.79
CA LEU A 372 11.10 35.01 -3.16
C LEU A 372 12.14 36.12 -3.28
N ASP A 373 12.27 36.99 -2.28
CA ASP A 373 13.28 38.06 -2.26
C ASP A 373 14.70 37.51 -2.11
N GLN A 374 14.87 36.38 -1.41
CA GLN A 374 16.16 35.69 -1.26
C GLN A 374 16.47 34.72 -2.41
N TRP A 375 15.46 34.27 -3.15
CA TRP A 375 15.59 33.23 -4.17
C TRP A 375 16.67 33.46 -5.23
N PRO A 376 16.90 34.69 -5.74
CA PRO A 376 17.98 34.93 -6.70
C PRO A 376 19.38 34.56 -6.19
N ARG A 377 19.61 34.60 -4.87
CA ARG A 377 20.88 34.18 -4.26
C ARG A 377 21.07 32.67 -4.37
N LEU A 378 20.01 31.88 -4.22
CA LEU A 378 20.05 30.43 -4.36
C LEU A 378 20.19 30.04 -5.84
N GLU A 379 19.47 30.70 -6.75
CA GLU A 379 19.60 30.46 -8.20
C GLU A 379 21.02 30.73 -8.71
N ALA A 380 21.70 31.74 -8.15
CA ALA A 380 23.07 32.10 -8.53
C ALA A 380 24.12 31.01 -8.24
N THR A 381 23.79 30.00 -7.43
CA THR A 381 24.65 28.82 -7.25
C THR A 381 24.80 27.99 -8.53
N GLY A 382 23.85 28.10 -9.46
CA GLY A 382 23.80 27.30 -10.68
C GLY A 382 23.38 25.84 -10.47
N LEU A 383 23.12 25.42 -9.23
CA LEU A 383 22.65 24.07 -8.92
C LEU A 383 21.20 23.87 -9.35
N ARG A 384 20.81 22.62 -9.60
CA ARG A 384 19.40 22.25 -9.79
C ARG A 384 18.65 22.51 -8.48
N LEU A 385 17.65 23.38 -8.50
CA LEU A 385 17.10 24.04 -7.32
C LEU A 385 15.69 23.56 -7.01
N GLY A 386 15.53 22.91 -5.86
CA GLY A 386 14.24 22.52 -5.30
C GLY A 386 13.57 23.69 -4.60
N ALA A 387 12.24 23.77 -4.69
CA ALA A 387 11.44 24.74 -3.93
C ALA A 387 11.71 24.65 -2.41
N PRO A 388 11.23 25.61 -1.61
CA PRO A 388 11.12 25.41 -0.17
C PRO A 388 10.18 24.24 0.16
N ALA A 389 10.59 23.37 1.08
CA ALA A 389 9.78 22.22 1.51
C ALA A 389 8.83 22.66 2.63
N VAL A 390 7.54 22.81 2.33
CA VAL A 390 6.54 23.20 3.35
C VAL A 390 6.20 22.03 4.28
N ALA A 391 5.87 22.33 5.53
CA ALA A 391 5.49 21.33 6.53
C ALA A 391 4.16 20.66 6.18
N THR A 392 3.21 21.42 5.63
CA THR A 392 1.89 20.91 5.24
C THR A 392 1.28 21.69 4.08
N GLY A 393 0.34 21.07 3.37
CA GLY A 393 -0.53 21.74 2.42
C GLY A 393 0.19 22.28 1.19
N ALA A 394 1.20 21.55 0.69
CA ALA A 394 1.89 21.88 -0.56
C ALA A 394 0.92 21.96 -1.75
N ASP A 395 -0.16 21.19 -1.74
CA ASP A 395 -1.21 21.11 -2.77
C ASP A 395 -2.32 22.18 -2.64
N VAL A 396 -2.35 22.93 -1.53
CA VAL A 396 -3.45 23.83 -1.20
C VAL A 396 -3.39 25.13 -2.01
N ALA A 397 -4.46 25.44 -2.74
CA ALA A 397 -4.62 26.72 -3.43
C ALA A 397 -4.62 27.90 -2.46
N GLY A 398 -3.83 28.93 -2.75
CA GLY A 398 -3.59 30.06 -1.85
C GLY A 398 -2.67 29.73 -0.66
N GLY A 399 -2.24 28.47 -0.52
CA GLY A 399 -1.29 28.02 0.48
C GLY A 399 0.11 28.64 0.32
N TRP A 400 1.01 28.32 1.24
CA TRP A 400 2.36 28.91 1.25
C TRP A 400 3.11 28.57 -0.04
N LEU A 401 3.17 27.28 -0.41
CA LEU A 401 3.87 26.84 -1.61
C LEU A 401 3.21 27.39 -2.87
N ASP A 402 1.88 27.42 -2.94
CA ASP A 402 1.16 27.95 -4.09
C ASP A 402 1.48 29.43 -4.35
N ARG A 403 1.46 30.26 -3.29
CA ARG A 403 1.83 31.68 -3.38
C ARG A 403 3.30 31.85 -3.78
N PHE A 404 4.20 31.02 -3.23
CA PHE A 404 5.60 31.03 -3.62
C PHE A 404 5.78 30.68 -5.10
N MET A 405 5.17 29.59 -5.58
CA MET A 405 5.29 29.14 -6.97
C MET A 405 4.72 30.15 -7.97
N GLN A 406 3.58 30.78 -7.65
CA GLN A 406 3.01 31.86 -8.44
C GLN A 406 3.92 33.09 -8.47
N GLY A 407 4.44 33.50 -7.31
CA GLY A 407 5.37 34.63 -7.21
C GLY A 407 6.69 34.36 -7.94
N ALA A 408 7.19 33.12 -7.92
CA ALA A 408 8.37 32.70 -8.66
C ALA A 408 8.13 32.81 -10.17
N ALA A 409 7.00 32.30 -10.65
CA ALA A 409 6.61 32.42 -12.06
C ALA A 409 6.46 33.88 -12.50
N GLN A 410 5.82 34.73 -11.70
CA GLN A 410 5.66 36.17 -11.97
C GLN A 410 6.99 36.91 -12.02
N ARG A 411 7.96 36.51 -11.20
CA ARG A 411 9.30 37.10 -11.14
C ARG A 411 10.29 36.46 -12.13
N GLY A 412 9.89 35.44 -12.88
CA GLY A 412 10.76 34.72 -13.81
C GLY A 412 11.85 33.90 -13.12
N LEU A 413 11.62 33.47 -11.89
CA LEU A 413 12.56 32.71 -11.06
C LEU A 413 12.48 31.20 -11.37
N ARG A 414 13.62 30.51 -11.38
CA ARG A 414 13.70 29.06 -11.63
C ARG A 414 13.38 28.26 -10.38
N VAL A 415 12.54 27.25 -10.56
CA VAL A 415 12.28 26.17 -9.60
C VAL A 415 12.23 24.88 -10.40
N ASP A 416 13.16 23.96 -10.15
CA ASP A 416 13.34 22.76 -10.98
C ASP A 416 12.51 21.57 -10.48
N PHE A 417 12.36 21.43 -9.16
CA PHE A 417 11.59 20.35 -8.53
C PHE A 417 10.95 20.83 -7.22
N ILE A 418 10.03 20.04 -6.67
CA ILE A 418 9.29 20.39 -5.45
C ILE A 418 9.59 19.35 -4.37
N PRO A 419 10.38 19.71 -3.34
CA PRO A 419 10.48 18.90 -2.14
C PRO A 419 9.24 19.09 -1.26
N VAL A 420 8.74 18.01 -0.68
CA VAL A 420 7.60 18.01 0.26
C VAL A 420 7.88 17.13 1.46
N HIS A 421 7.24 17.48 2.58
CA HIS A 421 7.21 16.67 3.79
C HIS A 421 5.84 16.02 3.97
N TRP A 422 5.82 14.84 4.59
CA TRP A 422 4.57 14.18 4.97
C TRP A 422 4.74 13.30 6.20
N TYR A 423 3.91 13.52 7.21
CA TYR A 423 3.86 12.66 8.39
C TYR A 423 2.45 12.14 8.62
N GLY A 424 2.30 10.81 8.49
CA GLY A 424 1.01 10.14 8.63
C GLY A 424 0.62 10.01 10.09
N ALA A 425 -0.56 10.51 10.45
CA ALA A 425 -1.15 10.30 11.77
C ALA A 425 -1.97 9.00 11.85
N ASP A 426 -2.44 8.50 10.72
CA ASP A 426 -2.99 7.16 10.59
C ASP A 426 -1.84 6.16 10.43
N PHE A 427 -1.72 5.21 11.35
CA PHE A 427 -0.67 4.18 11.30
C PHE A 427 -1.18 2.87 10.70
N GLY A 428 -2.43 2.87 10.22
CA GLY A 428 -3.03 1.75 9.52
C GLY A 428 -2.46 1.56 8.11
N PRO A 429 -2.90 0.49 7.43
CA PRO A 429 -2.38 0.10 6.12
C PRO A 429 -2.62 1.15 5.01
N ASP A 430 -3.59 2.04 5.18
CA ASP A 430 -3.92 3.09 4.20
C ASP A 430 -2.93 4.26 4.18
N ALA A 431 -2.01 4.34 5.15
CA ALA A 431 -1.08 5.46 5.26
C ALA A 431 -0.25 5.68 3.97
N ALA A 432 0.15 4.61 3.28
CA ALA A 432 0.88 4.73 2.02
C ALA A 432 0.02 5.31 0.88
N ASN A 433 -1.29 5.05 0.89
CA ASN A 433 -2.22 5.62 -0.10
C ASN A 433 -2.55 7.08 0.21
N GLN A 434 -2.67 7.44 1.49
CA GLN A 434 -2.80 8.83 1.91
C GLN A 434 -1.59 9.67 1.46
N LEU A 435 -0.38 9.13 1.65
CA LEU A 435 0.85 9.71 1.12
C LEU A 435 0.80 9.81 -0.41
N ARG A 436 0.44 8.73 -1.12
CA ARG A 436 0.33 8.73 -2.59
C ARG A 436 -0.61 9.84 -3.09
N GLY A 437 -1.78 9.99 -2.47
CA GLY A 437 -2.76 11.00 -2.83
C GLY A 437 -2.21 12.42 -2.67
N TYR A 438 -1.53 12.70 -1.57
CA TYR A 438 -0.87 13.99 -1.35
C TYR A 438 0.19 14.28 -2.42
N LEU A 439 1.05 13.30 -2.72
CA LEU A 439 2.10 13.44 -3.73
C LEU A 439 1.54 13.69 -5.13
N GLN A 440 0.46 12.97 -5.49
CA GLN A 440 -0.24 13.17 -6.76
C GLN A 440 -0.85 14.58 -6.84
N ALA A 441 -1.52 15.05 -5.78
CA ALA A 441 -2.13 16.37 -5.75
C ALA A 441 -1.08 17.50 -5.91
N VAL A 442 0.08 17.35 -5.29
CA VAL A 442 1.21 18.29 -5.48
C VAL A 442 1.70 18.25 -6.94
N HIS A 443 1.91 17.06 -7.49
CA HIS A 443 2.37 16.91 -8.87
C HIS A 443 1.36 17.51 -9.86
N ASP A 444 0.08 17.18 -9.73
CA ASP A 444 -0.98 17.66 -10.63
C ASP A 444 -1.14 19.18 -10.55
N ARG A 445 -0.84 19.79 -9.40
CA ARG A 445 -0.90 21.24 -9.25
C ARG A 445 0.23 21.95 -10.00
N TYR A 446 1.47 21.46 -9.88
CA TYR A 446 2.64 22.21 -10.33
C TYR A 446 3.35 21.63 -11.55
N HIS A 447 3.02 20.40 -11.95
CA HIS A 447 3.60 19.68 -13.09
C HIS A 447 5.13 19.67 -13.07
N LYS A 448 5.71 19.50 -11.87
CA LYS A 448 7.15 19.44 -11.62
C LYS A 448 7.52 18.12 -10.95
N PRO A 449 8.75 17.61 -11.16
CA PRO A 449 9.23 16.46 -10.40
C PRO A 449 9.13 16.71 -8.90
N VAL A 450 8.76 15.66 -8.16
CA VAL A 450 8.55 15.71 -6.71
C VAL A 450 9.67 14.97 -6.01
N TRP A 451 10.16 15.55 -4.90
CA TRP A 451 11.05 14.90 -3.96
C TRP A 451 10.32 14.79 -2.61
N LEU A 452 10.27 13.60 -2.01
CA LEU A 452 9.74 13.43 -0.66
C LEU A 452 10.89 13.50 0.33
N THR A 453 11.26 14.69 0.79
CA THR A 453 12.50 14.92 1.54
C THR A 453 12.41 14.53 3.01
N GLU A 454 11.21 14.50 3.57
CA GLU A 454 10.96 13.94 4.90
C GLU A 454 9.63 13.20 4.91
N TYR A 455 9.65 11.94 5.36
CA TYR A 455 8.40 11.23 5.64
C TYR A 455 8.53 10.14 6.69
N GLY A 456 7.41 9.83 7.33
CA GLY A 456 7.26 8.76 8.30
C GLY A 456 5.85 8.72 8.88
N LEU A 457 5.61 7.77 9.77
CA LEU A 457 4.39 7.76 10.59
C LEU A 457 4.68 8.49 11.90
N ILE A 458 4.17 9.73 12.02
CA ILE A 458 4.23 10.51 13.25
C ILE A 458 2.96 11.34 13.35
N ASP A 459 2.25 11.18 14.47
CA ASP A 459 1.04 11.95 14.74
C ASP A 459 1.38 13.16 15.60
N PHE A 460 1.44 14.33 14.95
CA PHE A 460 1.65 15.64 15.56
C PHE A 460 0.35 16.35 15.95
N SER A 461 -0.82 15.71 15.81
CA SER A 461 -2.12 16.35 16.08
C SER A 461 -2.35 16.70 17.55
N LYS A 462 -1.54 16.14 18.45
CA LYS A 462 -1.56 16.36 19.90
C LYS A 462 -0.23 16.96 20.35
N GLY A 463 -0.23 17.70 21.46
CA GLY A 463 0.96 18.42 21.95
C GLY A 463 2.21 17.55 22.18
N THR A 464 2.06 16.25 22.39
CA THR A 464 3.16 15.28 22.38
C THR A 464 3.03 14.37 21.15
N PRO A 465 4.07 14.23 20.31
CA PRO A 465 4.03 13.34 19.15
C PRO A 465 3.75 11.90 19.55
N ARG A 466 2.87 11.23 18.80
CA ARG A 466 2.63 9.78 18.91
C ARG A 466 3.35 9.07 17.77
N TYR A 467 3.91 7.89 18.07
CA TYR A 467 4.73 7.09 17.16
C TYR A 467 4.10 5.71 16.93
N PRO A 468 4.34 5.08 15.78
CA PRO A 468 3.85 3.75 15.46
C PRO A 468 4.54 2.69 16.32
N SER A 469 3.92 1.52 16.40
CA SER A 469 4.61 0.29 16.76
C SER A 469 5.67 -0.07 15.70
N GLN A 470 6.62 -0.92 16.09
CA GLN A 470 7.65 -1.39 15.14
C GLN A 470 7.02 -2.06 13.90
N GLN A 471 5.95 -2.84 14.09
CA GLN A 471 5.26 -3.53 13.00
C GLN A 471 4.64 -2.55 12.01
N GLU A 472 3.83 -1.60 12.51
CA GLU A 472 3.21 -0.53 11.69
C GLU A 472 4.27 0.25 10.92
N GLN A 473 5.40 0.60 11.55
CA GLN A 473 6.49 1.29 10.88
C GLN A 473 7.14 0.44 9.78
N THR A 474 7.41 -0.84 10.04
CA THR A 474 7.98 -1.73 9.01
C THR A 474 7.03 -1.97 7.84
N ASP A 475 5.73 -2.10 8.10
CA ASP A 475 4.72 -2.31 7.05
C ASP A 475 4.52 -1.06 6.21
N PHE A 476 4.54 0.11 6.86
CA PHE A 476 4.54 1.38 6.15
C PHE A 476 5.79 1.58 5.31
N ILE A 477 6.99 1.21 5.81
CA ILE A 477 8.20 1.28 4.98
C ILE A 477 8.05 0.40 3.72
N ARG A 478 7.64 -0.87 3.85
CA ARG A 478 7.47 -1.77 2.69
C ARG A 478 6.48 -1.23 1.67
N SER A 479 5.33 -0.77 2.14
CA SER A 479 4.25 -0.29 1.26
C SER A 479 4.58 1.05 0.63
N SER A 480 5.17 1.98 1.39
CA SER A 480 5.54 3.31 0.91
C SER A 480 6.70 3.29 -0.08
N THR A 481 7.80 2.56 0.17
CA THR A 481 8.94 2.52 -0.77
C THR A 481 8.53 1.93 -2.11
N LYS A 482 7.84 0.78 -2.09
CA LYS A 482 7.26 0.16 -3.30
C LYS A 482 6.32 1.12 -4.04
N MET A 483 5.50 1.88 -3.32
CA MET A 483 4.63 2.89 -3.91
C MET A 483 5.43 4.02 -4.58
N LEU A 484 6.41 4.57 -3.87
CA LEU A 484 7.22 5.71 -4.30
C LEU A 484 8.07 5.37 -5.53
N ASP A 485 8.60 4.15 -5.60
CA ASP A 485 9.34 3.65 -6.76
C ASP A 485 8.44 3.52 -8.01
N GLY A 486 7.13 3.34 -7.81
CA GLY A 486 6.15 3.25 -8.89
C GLY A 486 5.56 4.59 -9.36
N LEU A 487 5.96 5.73 -8.77
CA LEU A 487 5.50 7.05 -9.20
C LEU A 487 6.49 7.65 -10.21
N ASP A 488 6.03 7.92 -11.44
CA ASP A 488 6.90 8.44 -12.53
C ASP A 488 7.43 9.84 -12.27
N PHE A 489 6.66 10.65 -11.53
CA PHE A 489 7.04 12.00 -11.15
C PHE A 489 7.87 12.08 -9.87
N MET A 490 8.00 10.95 -9.14
CA MET A 490 8.82 10.87 -7.94
C MET A 490 10.27 10.63 -8.35
N GLU A 491 11.12 11.61 -8.11
CA GLU A 491 12.54 11.49 -8.42
C GLU A 491 13.35 10.94 -7.25
N ARG A 492 13.03 11.37 -6.02
CA ARG A 492 13.79 10.98 -4.82
C ARG A 492 12.91 11.00 -3.58
N TYR A 493 13.17 10.10 -2.64
CA TYR A 493 12.52 10.10 -1.32
C TYR A 493 13.53 9.80 -0.21
N ALA A 494 13.31 10.37 0.97
CA ALA A 494 14.19 10.21 2.13
C ALA A 494 13.39 9.98 3.40
N TRP A 495 13.61 8.82 4.03
CA TRP A 495 12.98 8.51 5.32
C TRP A 495 13.43 9.51 6.40
N PHE A 496 12.50 9.89 7.26
CA PHE A 496 12.77 10.62 8.50
C PHE A 496 12.80 9.62 9.67
N THR A 497 13.96 9.15 10.11
CA THR A 497 15.34 9.57 9.78
C THR A 497 16.32 8.40 9.95
N LEU A 498 17.61 8.59 9.66
CA LEU A 498 18.59 7.50 9.77
C LEU A 498 18.78 7.02 11.22
N SER A 499 18.90 7.92 12.18
CA SER A 499 19.28 7.59 13.57
C SER A 499 18.13 7.74 14.56
N THR A 500 18.02 6.80 15.49
CA THR A 500 17.10 6.86 16.64
C THR A 500 17.41 8.01 17.61
N VAL A 501 18.62 8.56 17.57
CA VAL A 501 19.01 9.76 18.34
C VAL A 501 18.28 11.00 17.83
N THR A 502 18.01 11.07 16.52
CA THR A 502 17.28 12.18 15.90
C THR A 502 15.77 12.05 16.09
N SER A 503 15.22 10.85 15.91
CA SER A 503 13.77 10.60 16.05
C SER A 503 13.50 9.15 16.49
N PRO A 504 12.44 8.88 17.28
CA PRO A 504 11.99 7.52 17.57
C PRO A 504 11.69 6.66 16.33
N THR A 505 11.40 7.27 15.19
CA THR A 505 11.22 6.60 13.89
C THR A 505 12.53 6.25 13.19
N GLY A 506 13.67 6.46 13.85
CA GLY A 506 15.01 6.22 13.33
C GLY A 506 15.24 4.78 12.87
N LEU A 507 16.03 4.60 11.82
CA LEU A 507 16.34 3.29 11.22
C LEU A 507 17.49 2.54 11.94
N TYR A 508 18.41 3.27 12.56
CA TYR A 508 19.64 2.77 13.17
C TYR A 508 19.84 3.29 14.59
N ASP A 509 20.33 2.41 15.47
CA ASP A 509 20.91 2.78 16.77
C ASP A 509 22.43 2.71 16.66
N GLY A 510 23.08 3.88 16.65
CA GLY A 510 24.47 4.01 16.22
C GLY A 510 24.67 3.48 14.79
N ALA A 511 25.48 2.42 14.65
CA ALA A 511 25.73 1.74 13.38
C ALA A 511 24.86 0.48 13.17
N THR A 512 23.95 0.14 14.10
CA THR A 512 23.18 -1.10 14.05
C THR A 512 21.77 -0.85 13.54
N ALA A 513 21.39 -1.50 12.43
CA ALA A 513 20.03 -1.42 11.90
C ALA A 513 19.02 -2.07 12.86
N ASN A 514 17.92 -1.37 13.15
CA ASN A 514 16.76 -1.98 13.80
C ASN A 514 15.88 -2.70 12.75
N ALA A 515 14.69 -3.18 13.13
CA ALA A 515 13.79 -3.87 12.19
C ALA A 515 13.40 -2.99 10.99
N SER A 516 13.09 -1.72 11.23
CA SER A 516 12.80 -0.75 10.18
C SER A 516 14.02 -0.46 9.31
N GLY A 517 15.21 -0.33 9.90
CA GLY A 517 16.45 -0.15 9.15
C GLY A 517 16.77 -1.29 8.19
N ARG A 518 16.56 -2.54 8.62
CA ARG A 518 16.73 -3.71 7.74
C ARG A 518 15.72 -3.71 6.60
N VAL A 519 14.44 -3.43 6.89
CA VAL A 519 13.41 -3.34 5.85
C VAL A 519 13.69 -2.20 4.87
N TYR A 520 14.20 -1.07 5.35
CA TYR A 520 14.58 0.07 4.50
C TYR A 520 15.83 -0.23 3.67
N HIS A 521 16.79 -0.97 4.21
CA HIS A 521 17.96 -1.48 3.48
C HIS A 521 17.52 -2.33 2.29
N ASP A 522 16.64 -3.31 2.55
CA ASP A 522 16.16 -4.28 1.55
C ASP A 522 15.20 -3.67 0.52
N ALA A 523 14.62 -2.49 0.80
CA ALA A 523 13.73 -1.79 -0.13
C ALA A 523 14.52 -1.15 -1.28
N GLY A 524 14.15 -1.39 -2.54
CA GLY A 524 14.80 -0.82 -3.72
C GLY A 524 14.96 -1.83 -4.83
#